data_AF-W0DJ56-F1
#
_entry.id   AF-W0DJ56-F1
#
_cell.length_a   1.000
_cell.length_b   1.000
_cell.length_c   1.000
_cell.angle_alpha   90.00
_cell.angle_beta   90.00
_cell.angle_gamma   90.00
#
_symmetry.space_group_name_H-M   'P 1'
#
loop_
_entity.id
_entity.type
_entity.pdbx_description
1 polymer ?
#
loop_
_entity_poly.entity_id
_entity_poly.type
_entity_poly.pdbx_seq_one_letter_code
_entity_poly.pdbx_strand_id
1 'polypeptide(L)' 'MRERLKRLKQLLTDPFKPEEVLKELEELLKEIPQMKREELLELEEEMTKIKGILERNFHIALGWLEELPKKIKFERKV' A
#
# COMPACT_ATOMS: atom_id res chain seq x y z
N MET A 1 10.93 -1.20 -15.10
CA MET A 1 10.79 -1.38 -13.64
C MET A 1 10.57 -0.07 -12.88
N ARG A 2 11.47 0.91 -12.99
CA ARG A 2 11.32 2.24 -12.35
C ARG A 2 9.94 2.91 -12.46
N GLU A 3 9.36 2.99 -13.64
CA GLU A 3 8.05 3.62 -13.83
C GLU A 3 6.93 2.87 -13.08
N ARG A 4 7.02 1.55 -13.05
CA ARG A 4 6.05 0.70 -12.34
C ARG A 4 6.14 0.91 -10.83
N LEU A 5 7.36 0.95 -10.27
CA LEU A 5 7.59 1.25 -8.87
C LEU A 5 7.11 2.67 -8.50
N LYS A 6 7.30 3.64 -9.40
CA LYS A 6 6.76 5.00 -9.22
C LYS A 6 5.23 5.01 -9.17
N ARG A 7 4.56 4.26 -10.05
CA ARG A 7 3.10 4.11 -10.04
C ARG A 7 2.63 3.46 -8.74
N LEU A 8 3.32 2.41 -8.29
CA LEU A 8 2.98 1.71 -7.05
C LEU A 8 3.08 2.64 -5.84
N LYS A 9 4.11 3.48 -5.77
CA LYS A 9 4.23 4.54 -4.75
C LYS A 9 3.12 5.57 -4.82
N GLN A 10 2.63 5.94 -6.01
CA GLN A 10 1.50 6.85 -6.15
C GLN A 10 0.21 6.23 -5.64
N LEU A 11 -0.06 4.97 -5.97
CA LEU A 11 -1.24 4.25 -5.47
C LEU A 11 -1.23 4.14 -3.95
N LEU A 12 -0.05 3.93 -3.37
CA LEU A 12 0.16 3.90 -1.92
C LEU A 12 -0.02 5.26 -1.22
N THR A 13 -0.30 6.36 -1.93
CA THR A 13 -0.62 7.63 -1.26
C THR A 13 -2.03 7.65 -0.68
N ASP A 14 -2.93 6.79 -1.18
CA ASP A 14 -4.30 6.65 -0.69
C ASP A 14 -4.42 5.38 0.18
N PRO A 15 -4.53 5.49 1.51
CA PRO A 15 -4.66 4.34 2.40
C PRO A 15 -6.00 3.60 2.28
N PHE A 16 -6.98 4.15 1.55
CA PHE A 16 -8.34 3.61 1.45
C PHE A 16 -8.64 2.94 0.10
N LYS A 17 -7.65 2.80 -0.78
CA LYS A 17 -7.78 2.10 -2.08
C LYS A 17 -6.76 0.96 -2.23
N PRO A 18 -6.82 -0.08 -1.39
CA PRO A 18 -5.84 -1.17 -1.40
C PRO A 18 -5.92 -2.06 -2.64
N GLU A 19 -7.04 -2.08 -3.36
CA GLU A 19 -7.29 -3.02 -4.45
C GLU A 19 -6.35 -2.79 -5.64
N GLU A 20 -6.14 -1.51 -6.01
CA GLU A 20 -5.24 -1.15 -7.11
C GLU A 20 -3.79 -1.47 -6.78
N VAL A 21 -3.38 -1.27 -5.51
CA VAL A 21 -2.05 -1.62 -5.02
C VAL A 21 -1.85 -3.14 -5.07
N LEU A 22 -2.83 -3.90 -4.60
CA LEU A 22 -2.78 -5.36 -4.58
C LEU A 22 -2.62 -5.93 -5.99
N LYS A 23 -3.42 -5.43 -6.95
CA LYS A 23 -3.35 -5.87 -8.34
C LYS A 23 -1.95 -5.64 -8.94
N GLU A 24 -1.36 -4.48 -8.72
CA GLU A 24 -0.01 -4.19 -9.23
C GLU A 24 1.06 -5.08 -8.57
N LEU A 25 0.94 -5.38 -7.27
CA LEU A 25 1.85 -6.30 -6.57
C LEU A 25 1.70 -7.74 -7.10
N GLU A 26 0.48 -8.20 -7.38
CA GLU A 26 0.24 -9.52 -7.95
C GLU A 26 0.81 -9.68 -9.36
N GLU A 27 0.69 -8.64 -10.20
CA GLU A 27 1.30 -8.63 -11.52
C GLU A 27 2.84 -8.63 -11.42
N LEU A 28 3.40 -7.85 -10.49
CA LEU A 28 4.84 -7.82 -10.22
C LEU A 28 5.38 -9.20 -9.79
N LEU A 29 4.66 -9.90 -8.92
CA LEU A 29 5.02 -11.26 -8.47
C LEU A 29 5.14 -12.25 -9.64
N LYS A 30 4.30 -12.13 -10.67
CA LYS A 30 4.35 -12.97 -11.87
C LYS A 30 5.58 -12.70 -12.73
N GLU A 31 6.13 -11.49 -12.67
CA GLU A 31 7.27 -11.06 -13.45
C GLU A 31 8.61 -11.39 -12.79
N ILE A 32 8.66 -11.51 -11.45
CA ILE A 32 9.89 -11.83 -10.68
C ILE A 32 10.70 -13.00 -11.27
N PRO A 33 10.12 -14.15 -11.66
CA PRO A 33 10.89 -15.27 -12.21
C PRO A 33 11.65 -14.96 -13.50
N GLN A 34 11.27 -13.90 -14.22
CA GLN A 34 11.86 -13.49 -15.50
C GLN A 34 12.80 -12.28 -15.35
N MET A 35 12.90 -11.69 -14.16
CA MET A 35 13.71 -10.51 -13.93
C MET A 35 15.20 -10.83 -13.87
N LYS A 36 16.01 -9.88 -14.33
CA LYS A 36 17.46 -9.95 -14.16
C LYS A 36 17.84 -9.66 -12.72
N ARG A 37 19.02 -10.13 -12.31
CA ARG A 37 19.56 -9.93 -10.96
C ARG A 37 19.62 -8.45 -10.54
N GLU A 38 19.95 -7.55 -11.46
CA GLU A 38 19.98 -6.09 -11.20
C GLU A 38 18.58 -5.54 -10.89
N GLU A 39 17.56 -5.99 -11.64
CA GLU A 39 16.17 -5.58 -11.43
C GLU A 39 15.61 -6.13 -10.11
N LEU A 40 16.02 -7.35 -9.73
CA LEU A 40 15.65 -7.95 -8.45
C LEU A 40 16.23 -7.18 -7.26
N LEU A 41 17.48 -6.69 -7.38
CA LEU A 41 18.11 -5.86 -6.34
C LEU A 41 17.42 -4.49 -6.21
N GLU A 42 17.12 -3.84 -7.34
CA GLU A 42 16.37 -2.57 -7.32
C GLU A 42 14.97 -2.77 -6.72
N LEU A 43 14.32 -3.89 -7.05
CA LEU A 43 13.03 -4.26 -6.50
C LEU A 43 13.10 -4.51 -4.99
N GLU A 44 14.09 -5.24 -4.49
CA GLU A 44 14.26 -5.52 -3.05
C GLU A 44 14.41 -4.23 -2.23
N GLU A 45 15.25 -3.30 -2.69
CA GLU A 45 15.46 -2.02 -2.01
C GLU A 45 14.16 -1.20 -1.96
N GLU A 46 13.41 -1.19 -3.06
CA GLU A 46 12.18 -0.42 -3.18
C GLU A 46 11.01 -1.07 -2.43
N MET A 47 10.94 -2.41 -2.40
CA MET A 47 9.94 -3.16 -1.64
C MET A 47 10.06 -2.91 -0.14
N THR A 48 11.27 -2.72 0.38
CA THR A 48 11.49 -2.32 1.78
C THR A 48 10.81 -0.98 2.09
N LYS A 49 10.92 -0.01 1.18
CA LYS A 49 10.27 1.31 1.32
C LYS A 49 8.74 1.19 1.20
N ILE A 50 8.26 0.40 0.24
CA ILE A 50 6.84 0.13 0.01
C ILE A 50 6.19 -0.51 1.24
N LYS A 51 6.85 -1.48 1.88
CA LYS A 51 6.36 -2.12 3.11
C LYS A 51 6.11 -1.10 4.22
N GLY A 52 7.05 -0.19 4.46
CA GLY A 52 6.88 0.85 5.48
C GLY A 52 5.69 1.77 5.21
N ILE A 53 5.40 2.08 3.94
CA ILE A 53 4.22 2.88 3.57
C ILE A 53 2.93 2.09 3.81
N LEU A 54 2.90 0.81 3.44
CA LEU A 54 1.75 -0.07 3.67
C LEU A 54 1.41 -0.20 5.15
N GLU A 55 2.40 -0.40 6.01
CA GLU A 55 2.20 -0.48 7.46
C GLU A 55 1.62 0.83 8.02
N ARG A 56 2.13 1.98 7.56
CA ARG A 56 1.59 3.29 7.93
C ARG A 56 0.14 3.46 7.48
N ASN A 57 -0.15 3.11 6.23
CA ASN A 57 -1.49 3.22 5.65
C ASN A 57 -2.49 2.33 6.38
N PHE A 58 -2.09 1.10 6.71
CA PHE A 58 -2.89 0.19 7.51
C PHE A 58 -3.22 0.79 8.88
N HIS A 59 -2.22 1.36 9.55
CA HIS A 59 -2.44 2.02 10.84
C HIS A 59 -3.39 3.22 10.74
N ILE A 60 -3.27 4.03 9.67
CA ILE A 60 -4.21 5.14 9.41
C ILE A 60 -5.63 4.61 9.24
N ALA A 61 -5.84 3.64 8.35
CA ALA A 61 -7.16 3.09 8.07
C ALA A 61 -7.79 2.45 9.33
N LEU A 62 -6.99 1.73 10.12
CA LEU A 62 -7.41 1.14 11.38
C LEU A 62 -7.81 2.20 12.40
N GLY A 63 -7.01 3.27 12.54
CA GLY A 63 -7.34 4.37 13.45
C GLY A 63 -8.66 5.05 13.09
N TRP A 64 -8.96 5.22 11.80
CA TRP A 64 -10.27 5.72 11.36
C TRP A 64 -11.41 4.78 11.73
N LEU A 65 -11.23 3.46 11.59
CA LEU A 65 -12.23 2.46 12.00
C LEU A 65 -12.49 2.47 13.51
N GLU A 66 -11.47 2.74 14.33
CA GLU A 66 -11.62 2.86 15.79
C GLU A 66 -12.32 4.17 16.21
N GLU A 67 -12.08 5.26 15.49
CA GLU A 67 -12.66 6.58 15.80
C GLU A 67 -14.10 6.73 15.32
N LEU A 68 -14.47 6.11 14.19
CA LEU A 68 -15.80 6.20 13.60
C LEU A 68 -16.94 5.86 14.61
N PRO A 69 -16.87 4.74 15.36
CA PRO A 69 -17.88 4.40 16.36
C PRO A 69 -17.97 5.41 17.52
N LYS A 70 -16.86 6.06 17.90
CA LYS A 70 -16.85 7.07 18.98
C LYS A 70 -17.60 8.33 18.55
N LYS A 71 -17.42 8.75 17.30
CA LYS A 71 -18.12 9.92 16.73
C LYS A 71 -19.60 9.65 16.48
N ILE A 72 -19.95 8.49 15.92
CA ILE A 72 -21.36 8.11 15.67
C ILE A 72 -22.17 8.02 16.98
N LYS A 73 -21.56 7.52 18.07
CA LYS A 73 -22.20 7.49 19.39
C LYS A 73 -22.45 8.88 19.97
N PHE A 74 -21.64 9.87 19.59
CA PHE A 74 -21.82 11.26 20.01
C PHE A 74 -23.00 11.90 19.28
N GLU A 75 -23.14 11.66 17.98
CA GLU A 75 -24.27 12.18 17.18
C GLU A 75 -25.62 11.60 17.58
N ARG A 76 -25.69 10.35 18.07
CA ARG A 76 -26.94 9.75 18.58
C ARG A 76 -27.36 10.25 19.97
N LYS A 77 -26.54 11.07 20.64
CA LYS A 77 -26.83 11.65 21.96
C LYS A 77 -27.30 13.11 21.90
N VAL A 78 -27.62 13.63 20.71
CA VAL A 78 -28.25 14.95 20.50
C VAL A 78 -29.71 14.76 20.12
#